data_AF-A0A1H1F142-F1
#
_entry.id   AF-A0A1H1F142-F1
#
_cell.length_a   1.000
_cell.length_b   1.000
_cell.length_c   1.000
_cell.angle_alpha   90.00
_cell.angle_beta   90.00
_cell.angle_gamma   90.00
#
_symmetry.space_group_name_H-M   'P 1'
#
loop_
_entity.id
_entity.type
_entity.pdbx_description
1 polymer ?
#
loop_
_entity_poly.entity_id
_entity_poly.type
_entity_poly.pdbx_seq_one_letter_code
_entity_poly.pdbx_strand_id
1 'polypeptide(L)'
;MELSPAEHQLLQDHHLALFEGCVIFDTQPAIDAATLARIEAQLSGPLPAGLLQLWQTCLGGRVGYDLEVVYDGHRHPFSFSELFYPDSDGYRDLWGWIEHEQEQAEEAAREHGRPWNGKLDYLPFGGFEYLERLYVCVTPGPNHGAVIAWSRGLPPAWAGSLHQDSLARIADDIAGLFHLLAYEQDPFDPQAEYSSASELLEALDELEAAGESGVTLKARLETLLREQVLDWRPALADGSLAGQPRLRQLALLDAASHGDIERLAALRRAGCDLSETLRGHGASLECCLQHGHLEAASWLLDQGMPVQADTLLVGAAQVTPALAKRLLGLGAISEPSAVLSAIAQDHLDSAEIIARPLLEASPDSASALQKALLERAEQQRRDAKRIKAGTLYSNLSAADYLAEAERIDALRQRLFN
;
A
#
# COMPACT_ATOMS: atom_id res chain seq x y z
N MET A 1 -22.52 13.32 -11.00
CA MET A 1 -22.96 14.69 -10.62
C MET A 1 -23.05 15.55 -11.86
N GLU A 2 -24.16 16.27 -12.08
CA GLU A 2 -24.26 17.26 -13.18
C GLU A 2 -23.71 18.62 -12.73
N LEU A 3 -22.91 19.27 -13.58
CA LEU A 3 -22.34 20.59 -13.33
C LEU A 3 -22.96 21.63 -14.26
N SER A 4 -23.15 22.84 -13.74
CA SER A 4 -23.50 23.99 -14.57
C SER A 4 -22.26 24.47 -15.37
N PRO A 5 -22.45 25.23 -16.48
CA PRO A 5 -21.32 25.81 -17.22
C PRO A 5 -20.41 26.70 -16.36
N ALA A 6 -20.97 27.40 -15.37
CA ALA A 6 -20.21 28.22 -14.44
C ALA A 6 -19.34 27.38 -13.50
N GLU A 7 -19.85 26.24 -13.05
CA GLU A 7 -19.08 25.30 -12.22
C GLU A 7 -18.00 24.59 -13.02
N HIS A 8 -18.26 24.25 -14.28
CA HIS A 8 -17.21 23.76 -15.18
C HIS A 8 -16.07 24.78 -15.36
N GLN A 9 -16.39 26.05 -15.57
CA GLN A 9 -15.38 27.09 -15.65
C GLN A 9 -14.62 27.24 -14.33
N LEU A 10 -15.34 27.18 -13.20
CA LEU A 10 -14.72 27.32 -11.88
C LEU A 10 -13.76 26.16 -11.57
N LEU A 11 -14.11 24.92 -11.94
CA LEU A 11 -13.18 23.80 -11.84
C LEU A 11 -11.92 24.04 -12.68
N GLN A 12 -12.07 24.49 -13.93
CA GLN A 12 -10.93 24.77 -14.81
C GLN A 12 -10.04 25.88 -14.27
N ASP A 13 -10.61 26.96 -13.74
CA ASP A 13 -9.88 28.09 -13.15
C ASP A 13 -9.06 27.67 -11.91
N HIS A 14 -9.45 26.57 -11.26
CA HIS A 14 -8.79 25.98 -10.09
C HIS A 14 -8.03 24.69 -10.41
N HIS A 15 -7.76 24.39 -11.69
CA HIS A 15 -7.04 23.17 -12.10
C HIS A 15 -7.66 21.87 -11.57
N LEU A 16 -9.00 21.82 -11.57
CA LEU A 16 -9.78 20.64 -11.23
C LEU A 16 -10.53 20.12 -12.45
N ALA A 17 -10.76 18.80 -12.49
CA ALA A 17 -11.66 18.18 -13.44
C ALA A 17 -12.50 17.07 -12.80
N LEU A 18 -13.66 16.80 -13.40
CA LEU A 18 -14.48 15.64 -13.07
C LEU A 18 -14.43 14.63 -14.21
N PHE A 19 -14.08 13.39 -13.88
CA PHE A 19 -14.08 12.28 -14.82
C PHE A 19 -14.62 11.02 -14.13
N GLU A 20 -15.67 10.42 -14.70
CA GLU A 20 -16.30 9.18 -14.19
C GLU A 20 -16.61 9.20 -12.67
N GLY A 21 -17.04 10.36 -12.15
CA GLY A 21 -17.39 10.52 -10.74
C GLY A 21 -16.22 10.75 -9.78
N CYS A 22 -15.00 10.89 -10.30
CA CYS A 22 -13.81 11.24 -9.52
C CYS A 22 -13.36 12.68 -9.80
N VAL A 23 -12.81 13.33 -8.78
CA VAL A 23 -12.17 14.64 -8.89
C VAL A 23 -10.68 14.43 -9.16
N ILE A 24 -10.18 15.01 -10.25
CA ILE A 24 -8.76 15.08 -10.58
C ILE A 24 -8.32 16.50 -10.25
N PHE A 25 -7.16 16.66 -9.61
CA PHE A 25 -6.60 17.96 -9.25
C PHE A 25 -5.26 18.20 -9.92
N ASP A 26 -4.76 19.43 -9.87
CA ASP A 26 -3.55 19.85 -10.60
C ASP A 26 -3.62 19.52 -12.10
N THR A 27 -4.83 19.66 -12.66
CA THR A 27 -5.11 19.24 -14.03
C THR A 27 -4.50 20.19 -15.04
N GLN A 28 -4.04 19.62 -16.14
CA GLN A 28 -3.56 20.37 -17.30
C GLN A 28 -4.67 20.57 -18.34
N PRO A 29 -4.54 21.57 -19.23
CA PRO A 29 -5.46 21.77 -20.34
C PRO A 29 -5.68 20.51 -21.18
N ALA A 30 -6.83 20.44 -21.85
CA ALA A 30 -7.17 19.35 -22.76
C ALA A 30 -6.10 19.15 -23.83
N ILE A 31 -5.88 17.89 -24.22
CA ILE A 31 -4.87 17.53 -25.23
C ILE A 31 -5.12 18.24 -26.56
N ASP A 32 -4.07 18.85 -27.10
CA ASP A 32 -4.11 19.46 -28.43
C ASP A 32 -3.82 18.44 -29.55
N ALA A 33 -4.19 18.81 -30.78
CA ALA A 33 -4.07 17.91 -31.93
C ALA A 33 -2.61 17.57 -32.31
N ALA A 34 -1.64 18.46 -32.05
CA ALA A 34 -0.24 18.22 -32.35
C ALA A 34 0.37 17.23 -31.35
N THR A 35 0.05 17.40 -30.07
CA THR A 35 0.44 16.48 -29.00
C THR A 35 -0.17 15.10 -29.23
N LEU A 36 -1.46 15.02 -29.54
CA LEU A 36 -2.13 13.75 -29.88
C LEU A 36 -1.46 13.04 -31.06
N ALA A 37 -1.21 13.75 -32.17
CA ALA A 37 -0.56 13.18 -33.34
C ALA A 37 0.87 12.68 -33.04
N ARG A 38 1.60 13.38 -32.16
CA ARG A 38 2.95 12.96 -31.73
C ARG A 38 2.89 11.67 -30.91
N ILE A 39 1.90 11.51 -30.03
CA ILE A 39 1.69 10.28 -29.25
C ILE A 39 1.32 9.13 -30.19
N GLU A 40 0.32 9.31 -31.04
CA GLU A 40 -0.16 8.28 -31.98
C GLU A 40 0.94 7.75 -32.90
N ALA A 41 1.92 8.58 -33.25
CA ALA A 41 3.08 8.16 -34.03
C ALA A 41 3.91 7.06 -33.34
N GLN A 42 3.91 7.02 -32.00
CA GLN A 42 4.67 6.05 -31.18
C GLN A 42 3.92 4.72 -30.94
N LEU A 43 2.63 4.65 -31.30
CA LEU A 43 1.76 3.52 -30.93
C LEU A 43 1.62 2.50 -32.07
N SER A 44 1.41 1.23 -31.70
CA SER A 44 1.16 0.14 -32.65
C SER A 44 -0.27 0.12 -33.18
N GLY A 45 -1.19 0.78 -32.48
CA GLY A 45 -2.59 0.98 -32.87
C GLY A 45 -3.11 2.37 -32.48
N PRO A 46 -4.39 2.67 -32.77
CA PRO A 46 -4.99 3.96 -32.45
C PRO A 46 -5.16 4.14 -30.94
N LEU A 47 -5.17 5.40 -30.50
CA LEU A 47 -5.43 5.72 -29.10
C LEU A 47 -6.83 5.22 -28.69
N PRO A 48 -6.98 4.49 -27.57
CA PRO A 48 -8.28 4.06 -27.08
C PRO A 48 -9.20 5.25 -26.78
N ALA A 49 -10.48 5.13 -27.12
CA ALA A 49 -11.46 6.22 -26.99
C ALA A 49 -11.60 6.73 -25.54
N GLY A 50 -11.57 5.83 -24.55
CA GLY A 50 -11.65 6.21 -23.14
C GLY A 50 -10.46 7.05 -22.68
N LEU A 51 -9.24 6.76 -23.17
CA LEU A 51 -8.06 7.56 -22.83
C LEU A 51 -8.09 8.92 -23.54
N LEU A 52 -8.56 8.95 -24.79
CA LEU A 52 -8.79 10.20 -25.49
C LEU A 52 -9.81 11.08 -24.76
N GLN A 53 -10.91 10.50 -24.27
CA GLN A 53 -11.91 11.23 -23.49
C GLN A 53 -11.31 11.80 -22.20
N LEU A 54 -10.54 11.00 -21.46
CA LEU A 54 -9.82 11.48 -20.27
C LEU A 54 -8.93 12.67 -20.62
N TRP A 55 -8.11 12.57 -21.67
CA TRP A 55 -7.21 13.64 -22.08
C TRP A 55 -7.90 14.86 -22.70
N GLN A 56 -9.11 14.71 -23.23
CA GLN A 56 -9.97 15.82 -23.63
C GLN A 56 -10.60 16.52 -22.43
N THR A 57 -10.78 15.81 -21.32
CA THR A 57 -11.19 16.40 -20.04
C THR A 57 -10.01 17.09 -19.35
N CYS A 58 -8.86 16.41 -19.24
CA CYS A 58 -7.60 16.91 -18.68
C CYS A 58 -6.42 16.05 -19.16
N LEU A 59 -5.38 16.66 -19.72
CA LEU A 59 -4.16 15.93 -20.08
C LEU A 59 -3.26 15.78 -18.84
N GLY A 60 -3.61 14.83 -17.98
CA GLY A 60 -2.88 14.57 -16.74
C GLY A 60 -3.37 15.35 -15.53
N GLY A 61 -2.59 15.27 -14.46
CA GLY A 61 -2.90 15.79 -13.14
C GLY A 61 -2.67 14.73 -12.06
N ARG A 62 -3.26 14.94 -10.89
CA ARG A 62 -3.08 14.12 -9.70
C ARG A 62 -4.38 13.42 -9.30
N VAL A 63 -4.23 12.25 -8.68
CA VAL A 63 -5.34 11.39 -8.24
C VAL A 63 -5.22 11.16 -6.74
N GLY A 64 -6.30 11.45 -6.00
CA GLY A 64 -6.33 11.35 -4.54
C GLY A 64 -7.29 10.28 -4.05
N TYR A 65 -7.15 9.02 -4.49
CA TYR A 65 -8.04 7.89 -4.18
C TYR A 65 -7.24 6.60 -3.92
N ASP A 66 -7.84 5.66 -3.19
CA ASP A 66 -7.28 4.32 -2.99
C ASP A 66 -7.60 3.42 -4.20
N LEU A 67 -6.56 2.75 -4.71
CA LEU A 67 -6.67 1.67 -5.69
C LEU A 67 -6.11 0.38 -5.11
N GLU A 68 -6.83 -0.71 -5.26
CA GLU A 68 -6.33 -2.06 -4.94
C GLU A 68 -6.20 -2.88 -6.22
N VAL A 69 -5.08 -3.59 -6.35
CA VAL A 69 -4.83 -4.50 -7.47
C VAL A 69 -4.70 -5.93 -6.96
N VAL A 70 -5.27 -6.88 -7.69
CA VAL A 70 -5.16 -8.31 -7.36
C VAL A 70 -4.08 -8.95 -8.23
N TYR A 71 -2.96 -9.32 -7.61
CA TYR A 71 -1.87 -10.08 -8.24
C TYR A 71 -1.90 -11.53 -7.75
N ASP A 72 -2.14 -12.49 -8.64
CA ASP A 72 -2.19 -13.92 -8.30
C ASP A 72 -3.09 -14.26 -7.09
N GLY A 73 -4.20 -13.52 -6.93
CA GLY A 73 -5.15 -13.67 -5.81
C GLY A 73 -4.82 -12.85 -4.56
N HIS A 74 -3.67 -12.17 -4.54
CA HIS A 74 -3.27 -11.27 -3.45
C HIS A 74 -3.68 -9.83 -3.75
N ARG A 75 -4.39 -9.20 -2.81
CA ARG A 75 -4.73 -7.77 -2.88
C ARG A 75 -3.55 -6.95 -2.42
N HIS A 76 -3.15 -6.02 -3.26
CA HIS A 76 -2.02 -5.12 -3.08
C HIS A 76 -2.51 -3.67 -3.20
N PRO A 77 -2.29 -2.82 -2.18
CA PRO A 77 -2.52 -1.39 -2.29
C PRO A 77 -1.64 -0.80 -3.39
N PHE A 78 -2.26 -0.13 -4.36
CA PHE A 78 -1.58 0.43 -5.51
C PHE A 78 -1.54 1.96 -5.38
N SER A 79 -0.33 2.51 -5.33
CA SER A 79 -0.01 3.92 -5.43
C SER A 79 -0.28 4.44 -6.85
N PHE A 80 -1.42 5.10 -6.99
CA PHE A 80 -1.80 5.82 -8.20
C PHE A 80 -2.09 7.28 -7.84
N SER A 81 -1.06 8.12 -7.91
CA SER A 81 -1.16 9.54 -7.56
C SER A 81 -0.97 10.48 -8.74
N GLU A 82 -0.46 10.00 -9.88
CA GLU A 82 -0.21 10.83 -11.05
C GLU A 82 -0.83 10.21 -12.32
N LEU A 83 -1.51 11.05 -13.09
CA LEU A 83 -1.81 10.82 -14.51
C LEU A 83 -0.72 11.51 -15.32
N PHE A 84 0.07 10.76 -16.09
CA PHE A 84 1.26 11.30 -16.76
C PHE A 84 0.90 12.32 -17.84
N TYR A 85 1.64 13.43 -17.87
CA TYR A 85 1.55 14.47 -18.88
C TYR A 85 2.92 15.01 -19.28
N PRO A 86 3.03 15.70 -20.43
CA PRO A 86 4.28 16.34 -20.84
C PRO A 86 4.78 17.34 -19.80
N ASP A 87 6.09 17.32 -19.53
CA ASP A 87 6.75 18.25 -18.60
C ASP A 87 6.25 18.16 -17.14
N SER A 88 5.64 17.03 -16.74
CA SER A 88 5.31 16.80 -15.33
C SER A 88 6.55 16.72 -14.45
N ASP A 89 6.39 17.07 -13.18
CA ASP A 89 7.44 17.05 -12.16
C ASP A 89 7.59 15.69 -11.47
N GLY A 90 6.88 14.68 -11.95
CA GLY A 90 6.97 13.30 -11.50
C GLY A 90 8.33 12.67 -11.81
N TYR A 91 8.49 11.38 -11.48
CA TYR A 91 9.75 10.67 -11.71
C TYR A 91 10.20 10.70 -13.18
N ARG A 92 9.23 10.55 -14.09
CA ARG A 92 9.35 10.82 -15.52
C ARG A 92 8.03 11.42 -15.98
N ASP A 93 8.12 12.39 -16.87
CA ASP A 93 6.95 12.90 -17.58
C ASP A 93 6.45 11.87 -18.62
N LEU A 94 5.34 12.18 -19.30
CA LEU A 94 4.77 11.29 -20.31
C LEU A 94 5.79 10.89 -21.40
N TRP A 95 6.64 11.82 -21.84
CA TRP A 95 7.64 11.53 -22.88
C TRP A 95 8.75 10.64 -22.34
N GLY A 96 9.27 10.92 -21.15
CA GLY A 96 10.29 10.12 -20.49
C GLY A 96 9.82 8.70 -20.21
N TRP A 97 8.53 8.49 -19.94
CA TRP A 97 7.94 7.16 -19.85
C TRP A 97 7.83 6.48 -21.21
N ILE A 98 7.32 7.15 -22.24
CA ILE A 98 7.25 6.58 -23.60
C ILE A 98 8.65 6.14 -24.08
N GLU A 99 9.66 7.00 -23.92
CA GLU A 99 11.05 6.70 -24.28
C GLU A 99 11.58 5.51 -23.49
N HIS A 100 11.33 5.47 -22.18
CA HIS A 100 11.73 4.35 -21.34
C HIS A 100 11.09 3.02 -21.80
N GLU A 101 9.78 2.99 -22.07
CA GLU A 101 9.11 1.78 -22.55
C GLU A 101 9.61 1.34 -23.94
N GLN A 102 9.97 2.29 -24.79
CA GLN A 102 10.56 2.02 -26.09
C GLN A 102 11.92 1.34 -25.95
N GLU A 103 12.79 1.84 -25.08
CA GLU A 103 14.08 1.21 -24.77
C GLU A 103 13.90 -0.22 -24.24
N GLN A 104 12.98 -0.41 -23.27
CA GLN A 104 12.68 -1.73 -22.70
C GLN A 104 12.14 -2.70 -23.75
N ALA A 105 11.23 -2.24 -24.62
CA ALA A 105 10.68 -3.06 -25.70
C ALA A 105 11.75 -3.46 -26.73
N GLU A 106 12.67 -2.54 -27.07
CA GLU A 106 13.78 -2.84 -27.97
C GLU A 106 14.73 -3.89 -27.37
N GLU A 107 15.11 -3.71 -26.10
CA GLU A 107 15.98 -4.64 -25.38
C GLU A 107 15.35 -6.02 -25.30
N ALA A 108 14.08 -6.11 -24.88
CA ALA A 108 13.34 -7.36 -24.84
C ALA A 108 13.25 -8.03 -26.23
N ALA A 109 12.99 -7.27 -27.29
CA ALA A 109 12.94 -7.82 -28.65
C ALA A 109 14.31 -8.36 -29.10
N ARG A 110 15.39 -7.65 -28.76
CA ARG A 110 16.78 -8.05 -29.04
C ARG A 110 17.15 -9.34 -28.31
N GLU A 111 16.83 -9.44 -27.03
CA GLU A 111 17.06 -10.64 -26.22
C GLU A 111 16.31 -11.87 -26.75
N HIS A 112 15.09 -11.66 -27.23
CA HIS A 112 14.26 -12.72 -27.81
C HIS A 112 14.53 -12.98 -29.30
N GLY A 113 15.47 -12.26 -29.93
CA GLY A 113 15.82 -12.40 -31.33
C GLY A 113 14.69 -12.06 -32.31
N ARG A 114 13.80 -11.14 -31.93
CA ARG A 114 12.64 -10.71 -32.73
C ARG A 114 12.83 -9.29 -33.25
N PRO A 115 12.39 -8.98 -34.49
CA PRO A 115 12.36 -7.60 -34.96
C PRO A 115 11.29 -6.80 -34.20
N TRP A 116 11.64 -5.57 -33.81
CA TRP A 116 10.69 -4.61 -33.23
C TRP A 116 10.51 -3.42 -34.17
N ASN A 117 9.29 -2.91 -34.26
CA ASN A 117 8.87 -1.89 -35.23
C ASN A 117 8.98 -0.46 -34.69
N GLY A 118 9.55 -0.27 -33.50
CA GLY A 118 9.67 1.03 -32.84
C GLY A 118 8.38 1.54 -32.18
N LYS A 119 7.32 0.72 -32.14
CA LYS A 119 6.00 1.13 -31.65
C LYS A 119 5.60 0.37 -30.40
N LEU A 120 4.92 1.06 -29.50
CA LEU A 120 4.42 0.52 -28.24
C LEU A 120 3.07 -0.18 -28.43
N ASP A 121 2.93 -1.34 -27.80
CA ASP A 121 1.66 -2.09 -27.67
C ASP A 121 0.87 -1.69 -26.42
N TYR A 122 1.53 -1.06 -25.46
CA TYR A 122 0.97 -0.56 -24.22
C TYR A 122 1.50 0.85 -23.96
N LEU A 123 0.61 1.80 -23.69
CA LEU A 123 0.94 3.19 -23.43
C LEU A 123 0.86 3.46 -21.93
N PRO A 124 1.96 3.86 -21.26
CA PRO A 124 1.90 4.31 -19.87
C PRO A 124 1.11 5.62 -19.79
N PHE A 125 0.23 5.75 -18.80
CA PHE A 125 -0.60 6.96 -18.64
C PHE A 125 -0.80 7.40 -17.18
N GLY A 126 -0.33 6.64 -16.20
CA GLY A 126 -0.35 7.04 -14.79
C GLY A 126 0.38 6.07 -13.89
N GLY A 127 0.53 6.41 -12.62
CA GLY A 127 1.22 5.58 -11.63
C GLY A 127 1.82 6.37 -10.48
N PHE A 128 2.89 5.84 -9.89
CA PHE A 128 3.67 6.48 -8.84
C PHE A 128 5.15 6.08 -8.94
N GLU A 129 5.99 7.11 -9.09
CA GLU A 129 7.44 7.00 -9.25
C GLU A 129 7.85 5.88 -10.23
N TYR A 130 8.92 5.14 -9.93
CA TYR A 130 9.38 3.98 -10.69
C TYR A 130 8.78 2.66 -10.19
N LEU A 131 7.95 2.71 -9.15
CA LEU A 131 7.46 1.52 -8.45
C LEU A 131 6.21 0.96 -9.12
N GLU A 132 5.29 1.83 -9.53
CA GLU A 132 3.97 1.40 -10.00
C GLU A 132 3.53 2.19 -11.24
N ARG A 133 2.99 1.47 -12.23
CA ARG A 133 2.60 2.02 -13.52
C ARG A 133 1.29 1.43 -14.02
N LEU A 134 0.45 2.29 -14.57
CA LEU A 134 -0.75 1.95 -15.31
C LEU A 134 -0.49 2.12 -16.81
N TYR A 135 -0.89 1.10 -17.54
CA TYR A 135 -0.82 1.05 -19.00
C TYR A 135 -2.19 0.87 -19.59
N VAL A 136 -2.41 1.44 -20.78
CA VAL A 136 -3.53 1.07 -21.63
C VAL A 136 -3.04 0.26 -22.82
N CYS A 137 -3.72 -0.84 -23.13
CA CYS A 137 -3.42 -1.61 -24.33
C CYS A 137 -3.86 -0.83 -25.58
N VAL A 138 -2.93 -0.59 -26.52
CA VAL A 138 -3.20 0.15 -27.77
C VAL A 138 -3.22 -0.77 -29.00
N THR A 139 -2.75 -2.01 -28.85
CA THR A 139 -2.79 -3.01 -29.92
C THR A 139 -4.24 -3.30 -30.32
N PRO A 140 -4.60 -3.22 -31.62
CA PRO A 140 -5.95 -3.55 -32.07
C PRO A 140 -6.30 -5.01 -31.75
N GLY A 141 -7.45 -5.23 -31.12
CA GLY A 141 -7.89 -6.57 -30.74
C GLY A 141 -8.85 -6.55 -29.55
N PRO A 142 -9.18 -7.73 -28.99
CA PRO A 142 -10.14 -7.86 -27.88
C PRO A 142 -9.67 -7.19 -26.58
N ASN A 143 -8.38 -6.87 -26.47
CA ASN A 143 -7.80 -6.21 -25.30
C ASN A 143 -7.58 -4.71 -25.52
N HIS A 144 -7.89 -4.16 -26.71
CA HIS A 144 -7.69 -2.74 -26.99
C HIS A 144 -8.49 -1.89 -26.00
N GLY A 145 -7.82 -0.96 -25.32
CA GLY A 145 -8.39 -0.14 -24.26
C GLY A 145 -8.28 -0.71 -22.85
N ALA A 146 -7.94 -1.99 -22.68
CA ALA A 146 -7.80 -2.61 -21.37
C ALA A 146 -6.67 -1.96 -20.56
N VAL A 147 -6.91 -1.82 -19.25
CA VAL A 147 -5.97 -1.23 -18.31
C VAL A 147 -5.17 -2.31 -17.60
N ILE A 148 -3.86 -2.19 -17.65
CA ILE A 148 -2.89 -3.08 -17.01
C ILE A 148 -2.17 -2.31 -15.90
N ALA A 149 -2.15 -2.86 -14.70
CA ALA A 149 -1.31 -2.40 -13.61
C ALA A 149 -0.01 -3.23 -13.58
N TRP A 150 1.10 -2.56 -13.35
CA TRP A 150 2.40 -3.16 -13.09
C TRP A 150 2.97 -2.61 -11.79
N SER A 151 3.47 -3.50 -10.94
CA SER A 151 4.17 -3.15 -9.69
C SER A 151 5.54 -3.80 -9.67
N ARG A 152 6.56 -3.04 -9.26
CA ARG A 152 7.93 -3.51 -9.09
C ARG A 152 8.05 -4.39 -7.85
N GLY A 153 8.81 -5.48 -7.97
CA GLY A 153 9.23 -6.28 -6.83
C GLY A 153 10.18 -5.52 -5.90
N LEU A 154 9.83 -5.43 -4.62
CA LEU A 154 10.66 -4.85 -3.58
C LEU A 154 11.61 -5.89 -2.96
N PRO A 155 12.77 -5.46 -2.43
CA PRO A 155 13.72 -6.37 -1.80
C PRO A 155 13.08 -7.20 -0.66
N PRO A 156 13.54 -8.44 -0.42
CA PRO A 156 13.00 -9.32 0.63
C PRO A 156 12.98 -8.73 2.06
N ALA A 157 13.74 -7.66 2.30
CA ALA A 157 13.73 -6.93 3.57
C ALA A 157 12.40 -6.22 3.88
N TRP A 158 11.53 -6.04 2.88
CA TRP A 158 10.22 -5.37 3.00
C TRP A 158 9.11 -6.41 3.19
N ALA A 159 8.94 -6.89 4.42
CA ALA A 159 8.01 -7.98 4.72
C ALA A 159 6.56 -7.65 4.30
N GLY A 160 5.93 -8.58 3.58
CA GLY A 160 4.55 -8.49 3.09
C GLY A 160 4.34 -7.59 1.85
N SER A 161 5.44 -7.14 1.22
CA SER A 161 5.40 -6.51 -0.09
C SER A 161 5.55 -7.53 -1.23
N LEU A 162 5.17 -7.15 -2.45
CA LEU A 162 5.51 -7.92 -3.65
C LEU A 162 7.03 -7.98 -3.80
N HIS A 163 7.59 -9.18 -3.96
CA HIS A 163 9.04 -9.40 -4.10
C HIS A 163 9.50 -9.69 -5.52
N GLN A 164 8.56 -9.69 -6.46
CA GLN A 164 8.80 -9.86 -7.88
C GLN A 164 7.94 -8.87 -8.65
N ASP A 165 8.43 -8.46 -9.82
CA ASP A 165 7.66 -7.64 -10.74
C ASP A 165 6.38 -8.40 -11.11
N SER A 166 5.24 -7.71 -10.98
CA SER A 166 3.92 -8.30 -11.12
C SER A 166 3.07 -7.43 -12.02
N LEU A 167 2.18 -8.06 -12.80
CA LEU A 167 1.28 -7.38 -13.72
C LEU A 167 -0.13 -7.98 -13.64
N ALA A 168 -1.15 -7.14 -13.76
CA ALA A 168 -2.54 -7.55 -13.75
C ALA A 168 -3.39 -6.68 -14.67
N ARG A 169 -4.33 -7.29 -15.40
CA ARG A 169 -5.42 -6.52 -16.03
C ARG A 169 -6.42 -6.16 -14.95
N ILE A 170 -6.68 -4.86 -14.78
CA ILE A 170 -7.53 -4.37 -13.70
C ILE A 170 -8.86 -3.82 -14.20
N ALA A 171 -8.93 -3.34 -15.45
CA ALA A 171 -10.16 -2.88 -16.07
C ALA A 171 -10.19 -3.14 -17.57
N ASP A 172 -11.40 -3.17 -18.14
CA ASP A 172 -11.62 -3.34 -19.57
C ASP A 172 -11.43 -2.04 -20.35
N ASP A 173 -11.56 -0.89 -19.69
CA ASP A 173 -11.36 0.44 -20.22
C ASP A 173 -10.99 1.45 -19.11
N ILE A 174 -10.76 2.72 -19.50
CA ILE A 174 -10.40 3.80 -18.58
C ILE A 174 -11.55 4.10 -17.61
N ALA A 175 -12.81 4.03 -18.03
CA ALA A 175 -13.95 4.27 -17.13
C ALA A 175 -14.02 3.19 -16.04
N GLY A 176 -13.81 1.93 -16.41
CA GLY A 176 -13.69 0.81 -15.49
C GLY A 176 -12.58 1.00 -14.45
N LEU A 177 -11.44 1.58 -14.82
CA LEU A 177 -10.39 1.94 -13.85
C LEU A 177 -10.91 2.96 -12.83
N PHE A 178 -11.53 4.04 -13.28
CA PHE A 178 -12.03 5.09 -12.37
C PHE A 178 -13.13 4.58 -11.44
N HIS A 179 -13.95 3.62 -11.88
CA HIS A 179 -14.93 2.94 -11.02
C HIS A 179 -14.30 2.04 -9.94
N LEU A 180 -13.00 1.72 -10.01
CA LEU A 180 -12.29 0.99 -8.94
C LEU A 180 -11.77 1.92 -7.84
N LEU A 181 -11.61 3.21 -8.14
CA LEU A 181 -11.13 4.22 -7.20
C LEU A 181 -12.17 4.44 -6.11
N ALA A 182 -11.73 4.41 -4.86
CA ALA A 182 -12.59 4.57 -3.70
C ALA A 182 -11.79 5.13 -2.53
N TYR A 183 -12.46 5.29 -1.39
CA TYR A 183 -11.80 5.55 -0.10
C TYR A 183 -12.04 4.40 0.86
N GLU A 184 -10.97 3.85 1.40
CA GLU A 184 -11.03 2.78 2.40
C GLU A 184 -11.27 3.30 3.83
N GLN A 185 -10.92 4.57 4.05
CA GLN A 185 -11.19 5.34 5.26
C GLN A 185 -11.90 6.63 4.88
N ASP A 186 -12.65 7.23 5.81
CA ASP A 186 -13.26 8.53 5.52
C ASP A 186 -12.15 9.58 5.32
N PRO A 187 -12.01 10.18 4.14
CA PRO A 187 -10.94 11.14 3.87
C PRO A 187 -11.07 12.43 4.71
N PHE A 188 -12.23 12.65 5.35
CA PHE A 188 -12.49 13.80 6.23
C PHE A 188 -12.33 13.49 7.71
N ASP A 189 -11.93 12.26 8.09
CA ASP A 189 -11.69 11.91 9.49
C ASP A 189 -10.42 12.61 10.01
N PRO A 190 -10.53 13.55 10.99
CA PRO A 190 -9.38 14.26 11.52
C PRO A 190 -8.43 13.35 12.33
N GLN A 191 -8.82 12.10 12.62
CA GLN A 191 -7.99 11.12 13.30
C GLN A 191 -7.23 10.20 12.34
N ALA A 192 -7.51 10.26 11.03
CA ALA A 192 -6.77 9.48 10.05
C ALA A 192 -5.30 9.95 10.01
N GLU A 193 -4.37 9.02 10.25
CA GLU A 193 -2.94 9.31 10.25
C GLU A 193 -2.40 9.57 8.82
N TYR A 194 -3.04 8.96 7.82
CA TYR A 194 -2.73 9.12 6.40
C TYR A 194 -4.02 9.03 5.58
N SER A 195 -4.15 9.90 4.58
CA SER A 195 -5.25 9.90 3.61
C SER A 195 -4.69 10.13 2.22
N SER A 196 -5.08 9.29 1.26
CA SER A 196 -4.79 9.48 -0.16
C SER A 196 -5.38 10.78 -0.71
N ALA A 197 -6.39 11.34 -0.03
CA ALA A 197 -7.08 12.55 -0.45
C ALA A 197 -6.41 13.85 0.02
N SER A 198 -5.35 13.81 0.83
CA SER A 198 -4.81 15.00 1.50
C SER A 198 -4.58 16.19 0.55
N GLU A 199 -3.82 15.98 -0.53
CA GLU A 199 -3.54 17.02 -1.53
C GLU A 199 -4.80 17.43 -2.32
N LEU A 200 -5.71 16.49 -2.58
CA LEU A 200 -6.99 16.79 -3.22
C LEU A 200 -7.84 17.71 -2.32
N LEU A 201 -7.90 17.46 -1.01
CA LEU A 201 -8.66 18.29 -0.08
C LEU A 201 -8.06 19.70 0.03
N GLU A 202 -6.74 19.83 0.02
CA GLU A 202 -6.06 21.13 -0.07
C GLU A 202 -6.46 21.87 -1.36
N ALA A 203 -6.48 21.19 -2.51
CA ALA A 203 -6.94 21.79 -3.76
C ALA A 203 -8.43 22.19 -3.73
N LEU A 204 -9.27 21.43 -3.02
CA LEU A 204 -10.68 21.80 -2.82
C LEU A 204 -10.83 23.02 -1.92
N ASP A 205 -9.97 23.21 -0.90
CA ASP A 205 -9.98 24.39 -0.03
C ASP A 205 -9.73 25.67 -0.82
N GLU A 206 -8.92 25.62 -1.87
CA GLU A 206 -8.64 26.79 -2.72
C GLU A 206 -9.89 27.35 -3.43
N LEU A 207 -10.92 26.52 -3.65
CA LEU A 207 -12.19 26.98 -4.25
C LEU A 207 -12.86 28.07 -3.42
N GLU A 208 -12.64 28.12 -2.11
CA GLU A 208 -13.24 29.14 -1.25
C GLU A 208 -12.82 30.57 -1.65
N ALA A 209 -11.66 30.73 -2.29
CA ALA A 209 -11.20 32.01 -2.81
C ALA A 209 -12.14 32.61 -3.88
N ALA A 210 -12.96 31.78 -4.53
CA ALA A 210 -13.96 32.20 -5.50
C ALA A 210 -15.30 32.64 -4.86
N GLY A 211 -15.37 32.75 -3.53
CA GLY A 211 -16.54 33.24 -2.81
C GLY A 211 -17.65 32.19 -2.69
N GLU A 212 -18.91 32.65 -2.59
CA GLU A 212 -20.06 31.79 -2.30
C GLU A 212 -20.25 30.64 -3.32
N SER A 213 -19.97 30.89 -4.61
CA SER A 213 -20.01 29.84 -5.64
C SER A 213 -18.96 28.77 -5.41
N GLY A 214 -17.75 29.15 -4.99
CA GLY A 214 -16.66 28.21 -4.69
C GLY A 214 -16.92 27.38 -3.45
N VAL A 215 -17.40 28.00 -2.37
CA VAL A 215 -17.84 27.30 -1.16
C VAL A 215 -18.96 26.29 -1.46
N THR A 216 -19.92 26.68 -2.30
CA THR A 216 -21.03 25.80 -2.70
C THR A 216 -20.52 24.61 -3.53
N LEU A 217 -19.62 24.86 -4.49
CA LEU A 217 -19.05 23.80 -5.32
C LEU A 217 -18.18 22.84 -4.50
N LYS A 218 -17.32 23.37 -3.62
CA LYS A 218 -16.53 22.57 -2.67
C LYS A 218 -17.42 21.62 -1.88
N ALA A 219 -18.48 22.11 -1.23
CA ALA A 219 -19.38 21.26 -0.45
C ALA A 219 -20.03 20.13 -1.28
N ARG A 220 -20.35 20.39 -2.55
CA ARG A 220 -20.86 19.37 -3.48
C ARG A 220 -19.80 18.34 -3.84
N LEU A 221 -18.57 18.77 -4.11
CA LEU A 221 -17.43 17.87 -4.39
C LEU A 221 -17.10 17.01 -3.18
N GLU A 222 -17.09 17.58 -1.97
CA GLU A 222 -16.88 16.78 -0.76
C GLU A 222 -18.00 15.75 -0.54
N THR A 223 -19.24 16.08 -0.91
CA THR A 223 -20.35 15.11 -0.87
C THR A 223 -20.06 13.96 -1.84
N LEU A 224 -19.62 14.27 -3.06
CA LEU A 224 -19.21 13.26 -4.05
C LEU A 224 -18.04 12.39 -3.54
N LEU A 225 -17.04 12.98 -2.88
CA LEU A 225 -15.93 12.23 -2.29
C LEU A 225 -16.43 11.25 -1.20
N ARG A 226 -17.36 11.68 -0.34
CA ARG A 226 -17.95 10.80 0.70
C ARG A 226 -18.76 9.64 0.12
N GLU A 227 -19.38 9.83 -1.05
CA GLU A 227 -20.09 8.75 -1.76
C GLU A 227 -19.14 7.64 -2.23
N GLN A 228 -17.84 7.92 -2.36
CA GLN A 228 -16.81 6.93 -2.75
C GLN A 228 -16.20 6.18 -1.55
N VAL A 229 -16.64 6.45 -0.32
CA VAL A 229 -16.17 5.73 0.88
C VAL A 229 -16.77 4.33 0.92
N LEU A 230 -15.90 3.33 1.05
CA LEU A 230 -16.26 1.94 1.19
C LEU A 230 -16.79 1.64 2.59
N ASP A 231 -18.10 1.76 2.76
CA ASP A 231 -18.76 1.41 4.02
C ASP A 231 -19.15 -0.07 4.06
N TRP A 232 -18.42 -0.85 4.85
CA TRP A 232 -18.69 -2.28 5.05
C TRP A 232 -19.84 -2.54 6.05
N ARG A 233 -20.26 -1.54 6.85
CA ARG A 233 -21.24 -1.72 7.93
C ARG A 233 -22.64 -2.15 7.42
N PRO A 234 -23.19 -1.59 6.32
CA PRO A 234 -24.46 -2.04 5.78
C PRO A 234 -24.40 -3.52 5.36
N ALA A 235 -23.31 -3.93 4.70
CA ALA A 235 -23.11 -5.31 4.26
C ALA A 235 -22.95 -6.28 5.45
N LEU A 236 -22.38 -5.82 6.58
CA LEU A 236 -22.37 -6.60 7.81
C LEU A 236 -23.77 -6.76 8.39
N ALA A 237 -24.56 -5.68 8.41
CA ALA A 237 -25.89 -5.65 9.01
C ALA A 237 -26.90 -6.52 8.26
N ASP A 238 -26.81 -6.60 6.92
CA ASP A 238 -27.68 -7.42 6.08
C ASP A 238 -27.15 -8.85 5.82
N GLY A 239 -25.93 -9.15 6.28
CA GLY A 239 -25.29 -10.46 6.15
C GLY A 239 -24.67 -10.74 4.77
N SER A 240 -24.61 -9.75 3.88
CA SER A 240 -24.01 -9.89 2.55
C SER A 240 -22.48 -9.77 2.54
N LEU A 241 -21.86 -9.30 3.64
CA LEU A 241 -20.42 -9.00 3.72
C LEU A 241 -19.53 -10.16 3.27
N ALA A 242 -19.87 -11.40 3.61
CA ALA A 242 -19.10 -12.58 3.21
C ALA A 242 -18.97 -12.73 1.68
N GLY A 243 -19.95 -12.22 0.91
CA GLY A 243 -19.91 -12.22 -0.56
C GLY A 243 -19.17 -11.03 -1.18
N GLN A 244 -18.66 -10.10 -0.36
CA GLN A 244 -18.06 -8.84 -0.83
C GLN A 244 -16.60 -8.73 -0.34
N PRO A 245 -15.61 -9.31 -1.07
CA PRO A 245 -14.24 -9.47 -0.56
C PRO A 245 -13.57 -8.18 -0.11
N ARG A 246 -13.71 -7.09 -0.87
CA ARG A 246 -13.11 -5.79 -0.54
C ARG A 246 -13.65 -5.24 0.79
N LEU A 247 -14.98 -5.17 0.94
CA LEU A 247 -15.62 -4.72 2.18
C LEU A 247 -15.32 -5.66 3.37
N ARG A 248 -15.28 -6.97 3.13
CA ARG A 248 -14.95 -7.96 4.15
C ARG A 248 -13.55 -7.75 4.72
N GLN A 249 -12.54 -7.58 3.85
CA GLN A 249 -11.17 -7.35 4.30
C GLN A 249 -11.03 -6.02 5.03
N LEU A 250 -11.71 -4.96 4.58
CA LEU A 250 -11.76 -3.68 5.31
C LEU A 250 -12.32 -3.85 6.72
N ALA A 251 -13.43 -4.57 6.87
CA ALA A 251 -14.03 -4.82 8.17
C ALA A 251 -13.13 -5.66 9.09
N LEU A 252 -12.45 -6.68 8.53
CA LEU A 252 -11.50 -7.52 9.28
C LEU A 252 -10.28 -6.73 9.75
N LEU A 253 -9.72 -5.90 8.87
CA LEU A 253 -8.58 -5.05 9.17
C LEU A 253 -8.95 -4.03 10.25
N ASP A 254 -10.08 -3.35 10.08
CA ASP A 254 -10.60 -2.38 11.05
C ASP A 254 -10.86 -3.02 12.43
N ALA A 255 -11.47 -4.20 12.48
CA ALA A 255 -11.68 -4.90 13.75
C ALA A 255 -10.36 -5.33 14.42
N ALA A 256 -9.40 -5.83 13.64
CA ALA A 256 -8.13 -6.32 14.15
C ALA A 256 -7.18 -5.21 14.59
N SER A 257 -7.12 -4.09 13.85
CA SER A 257 -6.29 -2.92 14.16
C SER A 257 -6.76 -2.16 15.39
N HIS A 258 -8.03 -2.31 15.77
CA HIS A 258 -8.61 -1.76 17.01
C HIS A 258 -8.74 -2.79 18.14
N GLY A 259 -8.42 -4.07 17.91
CA GLY A 259 -8.61 -5.13 18.90
C GLY A 259 -10.06 -5.36 19.30
N ASP A 260 -11.03 -5.02 18.44
CA ASP A 260 -12.46 -5.10 18.72
C ASP A 260 -12.94 -6.56 18.63
N ILE A 261 -12.89 -7.26 19.76
CA ILE A 261 -13.32 -8.65 19.89
C ILE A 261 -14.80 -8.83 19.55
N GLU A 262 -15.67 -7.87 19.90
CA GLU A 262 -17.10 -7.96 19.61
C GLU A 262 -17.36 -7.89 18.10
N ARG A 263 -16.65 -7.00 17.41
CA ARG A 263 -16.70 -6.88 15.95
C ARG A 263 -16.10 -8.11 15.26
N LEU A 264 -14.96 -8.63 15.69
CA LEU A 264 -14.40 -9.89 15.19
C LEU A 264 -15.38 -11.06 15.37
N ALA A 265 -16.06 -11.14 16.51
CA ALA A 265 -17.09 -12.15 16.75
C ALA A 265 -18.33 -11.95 15.87
N ALA A 266 -18.74 -10.71 15.59
CA ALA A 266 -19.82 -10.40 14.66
C ALA A 266 -19.47 -10.80 13.21
N LEU A 267 -18.26 -10.45 12.75
CA LEU A 267 -17.75 -10.80 11.42
C LEU A 267 -17.72 -12.33 11.22
N ARG A 268 -17.24 -13.08 12.20
CA ARG A 268 -17.26 -14.55 12.17
C ARG A 268 -18.68 -15.11 12.08
N ARG A 269 -19.63 -14.56 12.84
CA ARG A 269 -21.05 -14.98 12.77
C ARG A 269 -21.68 -14.66 11.42
N ALA A 270 -21.23 -13.59 10.76
CA ALA A 270 -21.63 -13.24 9.40
C ALA A 270 -20.96 -14.11 8.31
N GLY A 271 -20.18 -15.13 8.69
CA GLY A 271 -19.54 -16.05 7.76
C GLY A 271 -18.22 -15.54 7.18
N CYS A 272 -17.63 -14.50 7.76
CA CYS A 272 -16.30 -14.03 7.35
C CYS A 272 -15.21 -14.98 7.89
N ASP A 273 -14.25 -15.32 7.03
CA ASP A 273 -13.07 -16.09 7.43
C ASP A 273 -12.03 -15.16 8.07
N LEU A 274 -11.81 -15.31 9.38
CA LEU A 274 -10.84 -14.51 10.12
C LEU A 274 -9.38 -14.91 9.83
N SER A 275 -9.16 -16.02 9.10
CA SER A 275 -7.84 -16.48 8.66
C SER A 275 -7.43 -15.98 7.27
N GLU A 276 -8.33 -15.25 6.60
CA GLU A 276 -8.03 -14.62 5.32
C GLU A 276 -6.87 -13.62 5.44
N THR A 277 -5.94 -13.66 4.49
CA THR A 277 -4.83 -12.72 4.44
C THR A 277 -5.31 -11.31 4.11
N LEU A 278 -4.93 -10.35 4.94
CA LEU A 278 -5.23 -8.93 4.82
C LEU A 278 -4.03 -8.24 4.15
N ARG A 279 -4.23 -7.73 2.93
CA ARG A 279 -3.26 -6.89 2.18
C ARG A 279 -1.83 -7.42 2.10
N GLY A 280 -1.65 -8.73 1.98
CA GLY A 280 -0.32 -9.35 1.85
C GLY A 280 0.54 -9.38 3.13
N HIS A 281 0.09 -8.80 4.25
CA HIS A 281 0.90 -8.66 5.47
C HIS A 281 0.58 -9.69 6.57
N GLY A 282 -0.62 -10.29 6.59
CA GLY A 282 -1.01 -11.32 7.57
C GLY A 282 -2.52 -11.43 7.75
N ALA A 283 -3.02 -12.37 8.56
CA ALA A 283 -4.45 -12.47 8.87
C ALA A 283 -4.82 -11.57 10.06
N SER A 284 -6.06 -11.68 10.56
CA SER A 284 -6.50 -10.91 11.73
C SER A 284 -5.61 -11.12 12.97
N LEU A 285 -5.03 -12.30 13.14
CA LEU A 285 -4.13 -12.61 14.27
C LEU A 285 -2.85 -11.77 14.20
N GLU A 286 -2.15 -11.79 13.07
CA GLU A 286 -0.92 -11.03 12.86
C GLU A 286 -1.18 -9.53 13.01
N CYS A 287 -2.30 -9.02 12.48
CA CYS A 287 -2.69 -7.62 12.65
C CYS A 287 -2.89 -7.25 14.12
N CYS A 288 -3.63 -8.05 14.91
CA CYS A 288 -3.79 -7.80 16.34
C CYS A 288 -2.44 -7.81 17.08
N LEU A 289 -1.54 -8.75 16.75
CA LEU A 289 -0.22 -8.84 17.37
C LEU A 289 0.66 -7.63 17.05
N GLN A 290 0.66 -7.18 15.79
CA GLN A 290 1.42 -6.02 15.33
C GLN A 290 1.02 -4.74 16.10
N HIS A 291 -0.28 -4.56 16.35
CA HIS A 291 -0.82 -3.40 17.05
C HIS A 291 -0.88 -3.58 18.58
N GLY A 292 -0.39 -4.71 19.11
CA GLY A 292 -0.35 -4.97 20.56
C GLY A 292 -1.71 -5.31 21.19
N HIS A 293 -2.71 -5.69 20.41
CA HIS A 293 -4.03 -6.11 20.89
C HIS A 293 -4.02 -7.56 21.36
N LEU A 294 -3.27 -7.83 22.45
CA LEU A 294 -2.94 -9.18 22.91
C LEU A 294 -4.16 -9.97 23.42
N GLU A 295 -5.18 -9.29 23.94
CA GLU A 295 -6.45 -9.91 24.34
C GLU A 295 -7.22 -10.40 23.11
N ALA A 296 -7.32 -9.59 22.07
CA ALA A 296 -7.94 -9.98 20.80
C ALA A 296 -7.17 -11.11 20.11
N ALA A 297 -5.83 -11.05 20.11
CA ALA A 297 -4.98 -12.13 19.63
C ALA A 297 -5.22 -13.44 20.41
N SER A 298 -5.30 -13.37 21.74
CA SER A 298 -5.59 -14.55 22.57
C SER A 298 -6.97 -15.13 22.29
N TRP A 299 -7.98 -14.27 22.11
CA TRP A 299 -9.32 -14.67 21.71
C TRP A 299 -9.32 -15.36 20.34
N LEU A 300 -8.62 -14.82 19.34
CA LEU A 300 -8.49 -15.43 18.01
C LEU A 300 -7.87 -16.83 18.09
N LEU A 301 -6.86 -17.02 18.93
CA LEU A 301 -6.28 -18.34 19.19
C LEU A 301 -7.28 -19.29 19.88
N ASP A 302 -8.12 -18.79 20.78
CA ASP A 302 -9.20 -19.58 21.40
C ASP A 302 -10.27 -19.98 20.37
N GLN A 303 -10.47 -19.16 19.33
CA GLN A 303 -11.35 -19.47 18.20
C GLN A 303 -10.74 -20.47 17.18
N GLY A 304 -9.54 -20.99 17.47
CA GLY A 304 -8.85 -21.98 16.64
C GLY A 304 -8.23 -21.41 15.37
N MET A 305 -7.84 -20.13 15.38
CA MET A 305 -7.12 -19.54 14.24
C MET A 305 -5.76 -20.20 14.04
N PRO A 306 -5.36 -20.47 12.78
CA PRO A 306 -4.06 -21.05 12.48
C PRO A 306 -2.96 -20.08 12.89
N VAL A 307 -1.85 -20.62 13.38
CA VAL A 307 -0.61 -19.88 13.65
C VAL A 307 0.35 -20.17 12.50
N GLN A 308 0.83 -19.11 11.85
CA GLN A 308 1.82 -19.23 10.77
C GLN A 308 3.22 -19.37 11.36
N ALA A 309 4.15 -19.90 10.56
CA ALA A 309 5.54 -20.08 10.98
C ALA A 309 6.21 -18.76 11.37
N ASP A 310 5.87 -17.68 10.68
CA ASP A 310 6.41 -16.32 10.83
C ASP A 310 5.59 -15.42 11.76
N THR A 311 4.52 -15.90 12.40
CA THR A 311 3.69 -15.09 13.31
C THR A 311 4.51 -14.38 14.40
N LEU A 312 5.60 -15.00 14.89
CA LEU A 312 6.51 -14.38 15.87
C LEU A 312 7.38 -13.26 15.27
N LEU A 313 7.71 -13.31 13.98
CA LEU A 313 8.44 -12.22 13.33
C LEU A 313 7.62 -10.92 13.37
N VAL A 314 6.30 -11.04 13.19
CA VAL A 314 5.35 -9.91 13.23
C VAL A 314 5.08 -9.46 14.67
N GLY A 315 4.77 -10.40 15.56
CA GLY A 315 4.25 -10.09 16.90
C GLY A 315 5.27 -9.93 18.01
N ALA A 316 6.53 -10.34 17.82
CA ALA A 316 7.50 -10.44 18.93
C ALA A 316 7.72 -9.14 19.70
N ALA A 317 7.59 -7.99 19.03
CA ALA A 317 7.68 -6.67 19.65
C ALA A 317 6.67 -6.47 20.80
N GLN A 318 5.50 -7.11 20.75
CA GLN A 318 4.38 -6.82 21.66
C GLN A 318 3.99 -7.98 22.59
N VAL A 319 4.35 -9.22 22.26
CA VAL A 319 3.83 -10.41 22.97
C VAL A 319 4.30 -10.52 24.42
N THR A 320 3.42 -11.00 25.29
CA THR A 320 3.79 -11.43 26.65
C THR A 320 4.48 -12.79 26.65
N PRO A 321 5.19 -13.18 27.74
CA PRO A 321 5.83 -14.50 27.82
C PRO A 321 4.83 -15.67 27.69
N ALA A 322 3.62 -15.48 28.24
CA ALA A 322 2.56 -16.48 28.16
C ALA A 322 2.07 -16.66 26.71
N LEU A 323 1.85 -15.56 26.00
CA LEU A 323 1.40 -15.59 24.61
C LEU A 323 2.51 -16.11 23.68
N ALA A 324 3.76 -15.69 23.88
CA ALA A 324 4.91 -16.22 23.13
C ALA A 324 5.03 -17.75 23.28
N LYS A 325 4.93 -18.27 24.50
CA LYS A 325 4.92 -19.72 24.77
C LYS A 325 3.76 -20.43 24.06
N ARG A 326 2.58 -19.81 24.05
CA ARG A 326 1.39 -20.34 23.37
C ARG A 326 1.60 -20.39 21.86
N LEU A 327 2.09 -19.32 21.23
CA LEU A 327 2.36 -19.25 19.79
C LEU A 327 3.38 -20.30 19.36
N LEU A 328 4.49 -20.44 20.10
CA LEU A 328 5.48 -21.51 19.88
C LEU A 328 4.86 -22.91 19.97
N GLY A 329 4.01 -23.14 20.97
CA GLY A 329 3.30 -24.41 21.15
C GLY A 329 2.30 -24.72 20.03
N LEU A 330 1.85 -23.71 19.29
CA LEU A 330 0.93 -23.82 18.16
C LEU A 330 1.64 -23.83 16.80
N GLY A 331 2.98 -23.81 16.77
CA GLY A 331 3.76 -23.99 15.54
C GLY A 331 4.45 -22.73 15.00
N ALA A 332 4.38 -21.59 15.70
CA ALA A 332 5.23 -20.46 15.35
C ALA A 332 6.71 -20.83 15.50
N ILE A 333 7.54 -20.41 14.54
CA ILE A 333 8.98 -20.63 14.55
C ILE A 333 9.65 -19.38 15.11
N SER A 334 10.70 -19.59 15.91
CA SER A 334 11.55 -18.49 16.38
C SER A 334 12.70 -18.25 15.44
N GLU A 335 13.08 -16.99 15.28
CA GLU A 335 14.27 -16.53 14.58
C GLU A 335 15.02 -15.47 15.42
N PRO A 336 16.33 -15.24 15.19
CA PRO A 336 17.07 -14.21 15.91
C PRO A 336 16.46 -12.80 15.77
N SER A 337 15.86 -12.50 14.63
CA SER A 337 15.12 -11.26 14.36
C SER A 337 13.95 -11.05 15.34
N ALA A 338 13.14 -12.09 15.59
CA ALA A 338 12.03 -12.04 16.54
C ALA A 338 12.54 -11.79 17.98
N VAL A 339 13.63 -12.45 18.39
CA VAL A 339 14.26 -12.21 19.70
C VAL A 339 14.69 -10.75 19.84
N LEU A 340 15.38 -10.21 18.83
CA LEU A 340 15.83 -8.82 18.81
C LEU A 340 14.65 -7.83 18.83
N SER A 341 13.56 -8.13 18.12
CA SER A 341 12.35 -7.31 18.10
C SER A 341 11.71 -7.18 19.49
N ALA A 342 11.62 -8.28 20.25
CA ALA A 342 11.14 -8.26 21.63
C ALA A 342 12.05 -7.43 22.56
N ILE A 343 13.39 -7.53 22.41
CA ILE A 343 14.34 -6.75 23.22
C ILE A 343 14.25 -5.25 22.92
N ALA A 344 14.00 -4.88 21.67
CA ALA A 344 13.87 -3.48 21.27
C ALA A 344 12.75 -2.77 22.05
N GLN A 345 11.67 -3.50 22.36
CA GLN A 345 10.53 -3.03 23.15
C GLN A 345 10.64 -3.33 24.67
N ASP A 346 11.83 -3.70 25.16
CA ASP A 346 12.08 -4.02 26.57
C ASP A 346 11.28 -5.24 27.11
N HIS A 347 10.92 -6.16 26.22
CA HIS A 347 10.21 -7.40 26.59
C HIS A 347 11.19 -8.56 26.80
N LEU A 348 12.13 -8.41 27.75
CA LEU A 348 13.21 -9.37 27.99
C LEU A 348 12.72 -10.79 28.32
N ASP A 349 11.67 -10.92 29.13
CA ASP A 349 11.14 -12.24 29.51
C ASP A 349 10.48 -12.94 28.31
N SER A 350 9.84 -12.18 27.41
CA SER A 350 9.32 -12.71 26.16
C SER A 350 10.46 -13.11 25.23
N ALA A 351 11.50 -12.28 25.12
CA ALA A 351 12.69 -12.57 24.32
C ALA A 351 13.39 -13.86 24.78
N GLU A 352 13.44 -14.13 26.09
CA GLU A 352 13.98 -15.37 26.65
C GLU A 352 13.15 -16.60 26.25
N ILE A 353 11.82 -16.50 26.31
CA ILE A 353 10.92 -17.57 25.84
C ILE A 353 11.09 -17.83 24.34
N ILE A 354 11.16 -16.76 23.53
CA ILE A 354 11.33 -16.83 22.07
C ILE A 354 12.70 -17.43 21.73
N ALA A 355 13.76 -17.10 22.47
CA ALA A 355 15.11 -17.61 22.22
C ALA A 355 15.25 -19.12 22.47
N ARG A 356 14.46 -19.70 23.38
CA ARG A 356 14.66 -21.09 23.83
C ARG A 356 14.61 -22.14 22.68
N PRO A 357 13.62 -22.14 21.78
CA PRO A 357 13.63 -23.02 20.60
C PRO A 357 14.91 -22.95 19.77
N LEU A 358 15.51 -21.77 19.61
CA LEU A 358 16.77 -21.60 18.87
C LEU A 358 17.96 -22.27 19.56
N LEU A 359 17.99 -22.22 20.89
CA LEU A 359 19.02 -22.87 21.72
C LEU A 359 18.86 -24.38 21.74
N GLU A 360 17.62 -24.87 21.74
CA GLU A 360 17.30 -26.30 21.78
C GLU A 360 17.42 -26.98 20.40
N ALA A 361 17.30 -26.23 19.31
CA ALA A 361 17.29 -26.79 17.94
C ALA A 361 18.65 -27.37 17.51
N SER A 362 19.73 -26.59 17.59
CA SER A 362 21.08 -27.04 17.23
C SER A 362 22.17 -26.09 17.74
N PRO A 363 23.43 -26.56 17.88
CA PRO A 363 24.56 -25.68 18.20
C PRO A 363 24.76 -24.55 17.18
N ASP A 364 24.51 -24.82 15.90
CA ASP A 364 24.62 -23.80 14.83
C ASP A 364 23.54 -22.72 14.98
N SER A 365 22.31 -23.11 15.31
CA SER A 365 21.21 -22.17 15.60
C SER A 365 21.50 -21.33 16.84
N ALA A 366 22.00 -21.93 17.91
CA ALA A 366 22.41 -21.22 19.12
C ALA A 366 23.55 -20.23 18.84
N SER A 367 24.53 -20.63 18.02
CA SER A 367 25.65 -19.77 17.59
C SER A 367 25.17 -18.61 16.72
N ALA A 368 24.22 -18.86 15.80
CA ALA A 368 23.62 -17.82 14.96
C ALA A 368 22.88 -16.77 15.80
N LEU A 369 22.10 -17.20 16.80
CA LEU A 369 21.45 -16.29 17.75
C LEU A 369 22.50 -15.47 18.53
N GLN A 370 23.52 -16.13 19.09
CA GLN A 370 24.57 -15.44 19.84
C GLN A 370 25.28 -14.38 19.00
N LYS A 371 25.59 -14.72 17.73
CA LYS A 371 26.20 -13.81 16.76
C LYS A 371 25.29 -12.62 16.48
N ALA A 372 24.01 -12.85 16.18
CA ALA A 372 23.05 -11.79 15.90
C ALA A 372 22.90 -10.80 17.08
N LEU A 373 22.85 -11.31 18.32
CA LEU A 373 22.82 -10.49 19.53
C LEU A 373 24.08 -9.61 19.65
N LEU A 374 25.26 -10.19 19.45
CA LEU A 374 26.53 -9.44 19.50
C LEU A 374 26.59 -8.35 18.42
N GLU A 375 26.30 -8.71 17.17
CA GLU A 375 26.33 -7.78 16.03
C GLU A 375 25.34 -6.62 16.22
N ARG A 376 24.12 -6.91 16.70
CA ARG A 376 23.12 -5.88 16.98
C ARG A 376 23.56 -4.97 18.12
N ALA A 377 24.06 -5.49 19.24
CA ALA A 377 24.53 -4.68 20.35
C ALA A 377 25.71 -3.77 19.94
N GLU A 378 26.65 -4.27 19.13
CA GLU A 378 27.73 -3.44 18.58
C GLU A 378 27.21 -2.37 17.63
N GLN A 379 26.25 -2.70 16.76
CA GLN A 379 25.63 -1.75 15.86
C GLN A 379 24.95 -0.61 16.63
N GLN A 380 24.19 -0.94 17.66
CA GLN A 380 23.54 0.03 18.54
C GLN A 380 24.57 0.99 19.18
N ARG A 381 25.68 0.46 19.71
CA ARG A 381 26.76 1.30 20.26
C ARG A 381 27.46 2.16 19.20
N ARG A 382 27.60 1.67 17.96
CA ARG A 382 28.15 2.45 16.84
C ARG A 382 27.23 3.60 16.46
N ASP A 383 25.93 3.35 16.32
CA ASP A 383 24.95 4.36 15.95
C ASP A 383 24.78 5.41 17.06
N ALA A 384 24.82 5.02 18.33
CA ALA A 384 24.88 5.97 19.45
C ALA A 384 26.07 6.95 19.35
N LYS A 385 27.26 6.46 18.96
CA LYS A 385 28.44 7.33 18.73
C LYS A 385 28.23 8.27 17.55
N ARG A 386 27.63 7.78 16.46
CA ARG A 386 27.35 8.57 15.26
C ARG A 386 26.32 9.68 15.52
N ILE A 387 25.29 9.39 16.32
CA ILE A 387 24.29 10.37 16.76
C ILE A 387 24.95 11.44 17.64
N LYS A 388 25.77 11.05 18.63
CA LYS A 388 26.53 12.02 19.45
C LYS A 388 27.47 12.91 18.61
N ALA A 389 27.99 12.37 17.51
CA ALA A 389 28.86 13.09 16.58
C ALA A 389 28.10 13.88 15.50
N GLY A 390 26.76 13.81 15.43
CA GLY A 390 25.94 14.49 14.41
C GLY A 390 26.07 13.89 12.99
N THR A 391 26.53 12.65 12.87
CA THR A 391 26.77 11.95 11.58
C THR A 391 25.71 10.92 11.21
N LEU A 392 24.67 10.80 12.05
CA LEU A 392 23.48 10.00 11.82
C LEU A 392 22.29 10.78 12.36
N TYR A 393 21.28 10.99 11.53
CA TYR A 393 19.99 11.53 11.95
C TYR A 393 19.10 10.35 12.38
N SER A 394 18.47 10.46 13.55
CA SER A 394 17.55 9.48 14.10
C SER A 394 16.56 10.15 15.05
N ASN A 395 15.36 9.60 15.14
CA ASN A 395 14.33 10.04 16.07
C ASN A 395 14.60 9.53 17.51
N LEU A 396 15.54 8.60 17.68
CA LEU A 396 15.97 8.07 18.97
C LEU A 396 17.27 8.75 19.43
N SER A 397 17.42 8.95 20.73
CA SER A 397 18.63 9.55 21.30
C SER A 397 19.76 8.53 21.40
N ALA A 398 21.01 9.00 21.44
CA ALA A 398 22.14 8.12 21.69
C ALA A 398 22.06 7.33 23.01
N ALA A 399 21.27 7.80 23.99
CA ALA A 399 21.01 7.06 25.22
C ALA A 399 20.08 5.87 24.98
N ASP A 400 19.07 6.01 24.12
CA ASP A 400 18.13 4.93 23.78
C ASP A 400 18.84 3.78 23.06
N TYR A 401 19.71 4.11 22.10
CA TYR A 401 20.58 3.11 21.42
C TYR A 401 21.47 2.36 22.42
N LEU A 402 22.07 3.06 23.39
CA LEU A 402 22.90 2.42 24.42
C LEU A 402 22.07 1.55 25.35
N ALA A 403 20.87 1.99 25.73
CA ALA A 403 19.96 1.21 26.56
C ALA A 403 19.53 -0.09 25.87
N GLU A 404 19.23 -0.06 24.55
CA GLU A 404 18.95 -1.28 23.80
C GLU A 404 20.16 -2.23 23.79
N ALA A 405 21.39 -1.71 23.59
CA ALA A 405 22.60 -2.52 23.64
C ALA A 405 22.80 -3.20 25.02
N GLU A 406 22.53 -2.49 26.11
CA GLU A 406 22.59 -3.03 27.48
C GLU A 406 21.54 -4.12 27.71
N ARG A 407 20.32 -3.95 27.21
CA ARG A 407 19.26 -4.99 27.25
C ARG A 407 19.69 -6.25 26.49
N ILE A 408 20.29 -6.09 25.31
CA ILE A 408 20.81 -7.21 24.51
C ILE A 408 21.90 -7.96 25.26
N ASP A 409 22.84 -7.25 25.89
CA ASP A 409 23.89 -7.87 26.71
C ASP A 409 23.30 -8.63 27.90
N ALA A 410 22.31 -8.05 28.58
CA ALA A 410 21.64 -8.67 29.71
C ALA A 410 20.97 -9.99 29.31
N LEU A 411 20.23 -10.01 28.20
CA LEU A 411 19.64 -11.26 27.69
C LEU A 411 20.73 -12.26 27.31
N ARG A 412 21.78 -11.83 26.59
CA ARG A 412 22.88 -12.72 26.20
C ARG A 412 23.54 -13.36 27.42
N GLN A 413 23.71 -12.63 28.53
CA GLN A 413 24.22 -13.18 29.78
C GLN A 413 23.26 -14.22 30.37
N ARG A 414 21.94 -14.00 30.34
CA ARG A 414 20.95 -14.99 30.83
C ARG A 414 20.93 -16.28 30.02
N LEU A 415 21.15 -16.18 28.70
CA LEU A 415 21.01 -17.32 27.79
C LEU A 415 22.28 -18.19 27.67
N PHE A 416 23.47 -17.60 27.82
CA PHE A 416 24.74 -18.25 27.48
C PHE A 416 25.76 -18.33 28.63
N ASN A 417 25.46 -17.77 29.80
CA ASN A 417 26.26 -17.92 31.02
C ASN A 417 25.44 -18.60 32.11
#